data_AF-A0AAU4EWD1-F1
#
_entry.id   AF-A0AAU4EWD1-F1
#
_cell.length_a   1.000
_cell.length_b   1.000
_cell.length_c   1.000
_cell.angle_alpha   90.00
_cell.angle_beta   90.00
_cell.angle_gamma   90.00
#
_symmetry.space_group_name_H-M   'P 1'
#
loop_
_entity.id
_entity.type
_entity.pdbx_description
1 polymer ?
#
loop_
_entity_poly.entity_id
_entity_poly.type
_entity_poly.pdbx_seq_one_letter_code
_entity_poly.pdbx_strand_id
1 'polypeptide(L)'
;MTQPQQRRSLSKVDSGNLFRHPAKRTRTALTYLAVATMGTDAERAAYRRGVNRAHAQVHSAPDSPVTYDAIAAAPARRFHRFVTTGFLPPHFRAEMHLTWTSADQRRFDALLRGVGAVVRLSPGPLRRFPCNLCLWDLRRRLRTGRRPF
;
A
#
# COMPACT_ATOMS: atom_id res chain seq x y z
N MET A 1 -34.92 -0.73 21.78
CA MET A 1 -33.91 0.35 21.87
C MET A 1 -32.89 0.13 20.77
N THR A 2 -32.94 1.00 19.77
CA THR A 2 -32.28 0.90 18.46
C THR A 2 -30.88 1.50 18.56
N GLN A 3 -29.81 0.69 18.48
CA GLN A 3 -28.45 1.23 18.35
C GLN A 3 -28.13 1.54 16.88
N PRO A 4 -27.42 2.65 16.61
CA PRO A 4 -27.49 3.35 15.33
C PRO A 4 -26.59 2.74 14.25
N GLN A 5 -27.16 2.68 13.05
CA GLN A 5 -26.54 2.63 11.73
C GLN A 5 -25.03 2.90 11.70
N GLN A 6 -24.27 1.82 11.51
CA GLN A 6 -22.86 1.81 11.17
C GLN A 6 -22.65 2.49 9.80
N ARG A 7 -22.57 3.83 9.79
CA ARG A 7 -22.25 4.65 8.61
C ARG A 7 -20.83 4.35 8.15
N ARG A 8 -20.71 3.40 7.22
CA ARG A 8 -19.49 3.09 6.47
C ARG A 8 -18.91 4.37 5.89
N SER A 9 -17.61 4.60 6.07
CA SER A 9 -16.88 5.77 5.56
C SER A 9 -17.16 6.01 4.07
N LEU A 10 -17.94 7.05 3.77
CA LEU A 10 -18.34 7.41 2.41
C LEU A 10 -17.21 8.20 1.74
N SER A 11 -16.19 7.50 1.23
CA SER A 11 -15.40 8.04 0.12
C SER A 11 -16.36 8.32 -1.04
N LYS A 12 -16.43 9.58 -1.52
CA LYS A 12 -17.28 9.96 -2.67
C LYS A 12 -16.96 9.15 -3.94
N VAL A 13 -15.75 8.58 -4.02
CA VAL A 13 -15.30 7.76 -5.14
C VAL A 13 -15.39 6.27 -4.76
N ASP A 14 -16.50 5.63 -5.13
CA ASP A 14 -16.73 4.20 -4.86
C ASP A 14 -15.68 3.32 -5.55
N SER A 15 -15.34 3.66 -6.80
CA SER A 15 -14.37 2.93 -7.62
C SER A 15 -12.93 2.95 -7.08
N GLY A 16 -12.63 3.90 -6.19
CA GLY A 16 -11.36 4.07 -5.49
C GLY A 16 -11.37 3.49 -4.07
N ASN A 17 -12.48 2.90 -3.63
CA ASN A 17 -12.57 2.32 -2.30
C ASN A 17 -11.79 0.99 -2.23
N LEU A 18 -10.80 0.92 -1.34
CA LEU A 18 -9.96 -0.27 -1.13
C LEU A 18 -10.79 -1.48 -0.68
N PHE A 19 -11.78 -1.26 0.18
CA PHE A 19 -12.59 -2.33 0.76
C PHE A 19 -13.62 -2.90 -0.23
N ARG A 20 -14.06 -2.10 -1.22
CA ARG A 20 -14.97 -2.58 -2.26
C ARG A 20 -14.26 -3.18 -3.47
N HIS A 21 -13.09 -2.65 -3.82
CA HIS A 21 -12.34 -3.08 -4.99
C HIS A 21 -10.89 -3.46 -4.67
N PRO A 22 -10.66 -4.42 -3.75
CA PRO A 22 -9.32 -4.76 -3.27
C PRO A 22 -8.41 -5.23 -4.42
N ALA A 23 -8.90 -6.08 -5.32
CA ALA A 23 -8.13 -6.56 -6.46
C ALA A 23 -7.71 -5.42 -7.42
N LYS A 24 -8.65 -4.51 -7.75
CA LYS A 24 -8.35 -3.34 -8.59
C LYS A 24 -7.31 -2.46 -7.91
N ARG A 25 -7.45 -2.20 -6.61
CA ARG A 25 -6.60 -1.28 -5.85
C ARG A 25 -5.20 -1.83 -5.65
N THR A 26 -5.06 -3.11 -5.28
CA THR A 26 -3.78 -3.80 -5.22
C THR A 26 -3.05 -3.76 -6.56
N ARG A 27 -3.74 -4.08 -7.67
CA ARG A 27 -3.16 -4.01 -9.02
C ARG A 27 -2.64 -2.61 -9.35
N THR A 28 -3.45 -1.57 -9.15
CA THR A 28 -3.06 -0.20 -9.50
C THR A 28 -1.92 0.33 -8.63
N ALA A 29 -1.88 -0.02 -7.34
CA ALA A 29 -0.79 0.37 -6.45
C ALA A 29 0.52 -0.32 -6.84
N LEU A 30 0.51 -1.64 -7.05
CA LEU A 30 1.70 -2.39 -7.45
C LEU A 30 2.20 -1.96 -8.84
N THR A 31 1.28 -1.65 -9.76
CA THR A 31 1.67 -1.16 -11.09
C THR A 31 2.30 0.22 -11.03
N TYR A 32 1.84 1.12 -10.14
CA TYR A 32 2.51 2.40 -9.90
C TYR A 32 3.98 2.19 -9.49
N LEU A 33 4.21 1.30 -8.51
CA LEU A 33 5.56 0.99 -8.03
C LEU A 33 6.42 0.39 -9.14
N ALA A 34 5.89 -0.57 -9.90
CA ALA A 34 6.61 -1.19 -11.02
C ALA A 34 6.99 -0.19 -12.12
N VAL A 35 6.12 0.77 -12.44
CA VAL A 35 6.41 1.83 -13.41
C VAL A 35 7.46 2.81 -12.86
N ALA A 36 7.37 3.17 -11.57
CA ALA A 36 8.33 4.06 -10.94
C ALA A 36 9.74 3.46 -10.92
N THR A 37 9.86 2.16 -10.63
CA THR A 37 11.16 1.47 -10.52
C THR A 37 11.72 1.01 -11.87
N MET A 38 10.87 0.51 -12.78
CA MET A 38 11.31 -0.23 -13.98
C MET A 38 10.62 0.21 -15.28
N GLY A 39 9.73 1.20 -15.24
CA GLY A 39 9.01 1.67 -16.43
C GLY A 39 9.87 2.57 -17.33
N THR A 40 9.53 2.61 -18.63
CA THR A 40 10.08 3.59 -19.58
C THR A 40 9.51 4.99 -19.34
N ASP A 41 10.12 6.03 -19.90
CA ASP A 41 9.61 7.39 -19.74
C ASP A 41 8.22 7.59 -20.35
N ALA A 42 7.92 6.90 -21.45
CA ALA A 42 6.59 6.87 -22.05
C ALA A 42 5.56 6.20 -21.12
N GLU A 43 5.91 5.07 -20.50
CA GLU A 43 5.06 4.36 -19.53
C GLU A 43 4.82 5.22 -18.28
N ARG A 44 5.88 5.86 -17.75
CA ARG A 44 5.79 6.80 -16.62
C ARG A 44 4.90 7.98 -16.94
N ALA A 45 5.04 8.58 -18.12
CA ALA A 45 4.20 9.71 -18.55
C ALA A 45 2.73 9.30 -18.71
N ALA A 46 2.46 8.14 -19.32
CA ALA A 46 1.12 7.61 -19.46
C ALA A 46 0.47 7.31 -18.10
N TYR A 47 1.22 6.70 -17.18
CA TYR A 47 0.74 6.39 -15.85
C TYR A 47 0.49 7.66 -15.03
N ARG A 48 1.40 8.64 -15.10
CA ARG A 48 1.25 9.96 -14.45
C ARG A 48 -0.03 10.67 -14.88
N ARG A 49 -0.35 10.69 -16.18
CA ARG A 49 -1.61 11.25 -16.69
C ARG A 49 -2.82 10.54 -16.10
N GLY A 50 -2.78 9.22 -16.00
CA GLY A 50 -3.85 8.42 -15.38
C GLY A 50 -4.02 8.72 -13.89
N VAL A 51 -2.91 8.80 -13.14
CA VAL A 51 -2.89 9.12 -11.71
C VAL A 51 -3.45 10.52 -11.46
N ASN A 52 -3.00 11.52 -12.22
CA ASN A 52 -3.48 12.89 -12.07
C ASN A 52 -4.99 12.99 -12.31
N ARG A 53 -5.51 12.29 -13.33
CA ARG A 53 -6.95 12.21 -13.57
C ARG A 53 -7.72 11.57 -12.41
N ALA A 54 -7.16 10.53 -11.79
CA ALA A 54 -7.77 9.89 -10.63
C ALA A 54 -7.73 10.79 -9.38
N HIS A 55 -6.62 11.48 -9.13
CA HIS A 55 -6.49 12.41 -8.01
C HIS A 55 -7.36 13.66 -8.17
N ALA A 56 -7.65 14.12 -9.39
CA ALA A 56 -8.57 15.23 -9.64
C ALA A 56 -10.00 14.98 -9.12
N GLN A 57 -10.36 13.73 -8.78
CA GLN A 57 -11.67 13.38 -8.23
C GLN A 57 -11.69 13.36 -6.69
N VAL A 58 -10.52 13.49 -6.05
CA VAL A 58 -10.37 13.34 -4.59
C VAL A 58 -10.34 14.73 -3.96
N HIS A 59 -11.51 15.18 -3.51
CA HIS A 59 -11.66 16.39 -2.71
C HIS A 59 -12.37 16.09 -1.39
N SER A 60 -11.83 16.59 -0.28
CA SER A 60 -12.46 16.48 1.04
C SER A 60 -13.71 17.35 1.09
N ALA A 61 -14.82 16.80 1.59
CA ALA A 61 -15.96 17.61 2.01
C ALA A 61 -15.70 18.14 3.43
N PRO A 62 -16.24 19.31 3.81
CA PRO A 62 -16.03 19.91 5.12
C PRO A 62 -16.46 19.04 6.31
N ASP A 63 -17.31 18.04 6.08
CA ASP A 63 -18.05 17.28 7.10
C ASP A 63 -17.64 15.80 7.19
N SER A 64 -16.48 15.41 6.65
CA SER A 64 -16.09 13.99 6.58
C SER A 64 -15.80 13.39 7.98
N PRO A 65 -16.59 12.42 8.47
CA PRO A 65 -16.32 11.78 9.75
C PRO A 65 -15.25 10.69 9.55
N VAL A 66 -14.09 10.86 10.19
CA VAL A 66 -12.98 9.90 10.06
C VAL A 66 -13.13 8.80 11.12
N THR A 67 -13.59 7.63 10.69
CA THR A 67 -13.25 6.37 11.34
C THR A 67 -12.56 5.46 10.33
N TYR A 68 -11.31 5.08 10.64
CA TYR A 68 -10.44 4.27 9.77
C TYR A 68 -9.94 3.05 10.54
N ASP A 69 -10.43 1.88 10.16
CA ASP A 69 -9.94 0.59 10.64
C ASP A 69 -8.99 -0.01 9.59
N ALA A 70 -7.71 0.35 9.68
CA ALA A 70 -6.69 0.03 8.69
C ALA A 70 -6.47 -1.46 8.41
N ILE A 71 -6.79 -2.32 9.38
CA ILE A 71 -6.40 -3.74 9.37
C ILE A 71 -7.45 -4.54 10.15
N ALA A 72 -8.22 -5.40 9.46
CA ALA A 72 -9.37 -6.10 10.04
C ALA A 72 -9.01 -7.26 11.00
N ALA A 73 -7.86 -7.91 10.81
CA ALA A 73 -7.45 -9.07 11.60
C ALA A 73 -6.49 -8.70 12.74
N ALA A 74 -6.76 -9.16 13.97
CA ALA A 74 -5.95 -8.87 15.15
C ALA A 74 -4.47 -9.31 15.04
N PRO A 75 -4.14 -10.48 14.45
CA PRO A 75 -2.74 -10.87 14.26
C PRO A 75 -2.00 -9.95 13.27
N ALA A 76 -2.65 -9.59 12.16
CA ALA A 76 -2.09 -8.66 11.18
C ALA A 76 -1.88 -7.26 11.77
N ARG A 77 -2.81 -6.78 12.63
CA ARG A 77 -2.66 -5.52 13.37
C ARG A 77 -1.43 -5.53 14.27
N ARG A 78 -1.28 -6.58 15.08
CA ARG A 78 -0.16 -6.72 16.02
C ARG A 78 1.17 -6.78 15.29
N PHE A 79 1.25 -7.57 14.22
CA PHE A 79 2.45 -7.65 13.38
C PHE A 79 2.77 -6.31 12.71
N HIS A 80 1.79 -5.67 12.09
CA HIS A 80 1.97 -4.35 11.48
C HIS A 80 2.45 -3.32 12.51
N ARG A 81 1.83 -3.26 13.69
CA ARG A 81 2.26 -2.37 14.78
C ARG A 81 3.70 -2.67 15.21
N PHE A 82 4.07 -3.94 15.35
CA PHE A 82 5.45 -4.33 15.67
C PHE A 82 6.44 -3.82 14.63
N VAL A 83 6.19 -4.12 13.34
CA VAL A 83 7.10 -3.72 12.24
C VAL A 83 7.19 -2.20 12.13
N THR A 84 6.06 -1.49 12.16
CA THR A 84 6.04 -0.02 12.05
C THR A 84 6.67 0.66 13.25
N THR A 85 6.47 0.15 14.47
CA THR A 85 7.16 0.65 15.66
C THR A 85 8.67 0.40 15.56
N GLY A 86 9.10 -0.75 15.04
CA GLY A 86 10.51 -1.10 14.86
C GLY A 86 11.29 -0.17 13.91
N PHE A 87 10.62 0.48 12.96
CA PHE A 87 11.21 1.52 12.10
C PHE A 87 11.16 2.93 12.70
N LEU A 88 10.36 3.14 13.74
CA LEU A 88 10.22 4.45 14.39
C LEU A 88 11.46 4.75 15.24
N PRO A 89 12.07 5.95 15.18
CA PRO A 89 13.18 6.32 16.07
C PRO A 89 12.82 6.24 17.57
N PRO A 90 13.80 5.98 18.47
CA PRO A 90 13.52 5.77 19.90
C PRO A 90 12.78 6.91 20.60
N HIS A 91 13.12 8.17 20.27
CA HIS A 91 12.47 9.34 20.87
C HIS A 91 10.98 9.42 20.52
N PHE A 92 10.61 9.18 19.26
CA PHE A 92 9.21 9.11 18.85
C PHE A 92 8.47 7.94 19.49
N ARG A 93 9.12 6.79 19.72
CA ARG A 93 8.48 5.68 20.45
C ARG A 93 8.15 6.08 21.88
N ALA A 94 9.06 6.78 22.56
CA ALA A 94 8.87 7.26 23.92
C ALA A 94 7.73 8.28 24.00
N GLU A 95 7.71 9.27 23.10
CA GLU A 95 6.65 10.28 23.00
C GLU A 95 5.28 9.66 22.69
N MET A 96 5.23 8.64 21.83
CA MET A 96 4.00 7.93 21.49
C MET A 96 3.60 6.86 22.53
N HIS A 97 4.32 6.77 23.65
CA HIS A 97 4.12 5.77 24.71
C HIS A 97 4.09 4.32 24.18
N LEU A 98 4.93 4.02 23.19
CA LEU A 98 5.07 2.69 22.61
C LEU A 98 6.13 1.90 23.37
N THR A 99 5.69 0.89 24.12
CA THR A 99 6.59 -0.03 24.83
C THR A 99 7.45 -0.82 23.83
N TRP A 100 8.77 -0.69 23.91
CA TRP A 100 9.72 -1.41 23.06
C TRP A 100 10.88 -1.94 23.89
N THR A 101 11.01 -3.27 23.97
CA THR A 101 12.05 -3.92 24.79
C THR A 101 13.29 -4.29 23.98
N SER A 102 14.40 -4.60 24.64
CA SER A 102 15.59 -5.15 23.98
C SER A 102 15.31 -6.50 23.29
N ALA A 103 14.32 -7.27 23.76
CA ALA A 103 13.88 -8.49 23.11
C ALA A 103 13.16 -8.19 21.78
N ASP A 104 12.34 -7.15 21.74
CA ASP A 104 11.66 -6.69 20.52
C ASP A 104 12.66 -6.18 19.49
N GLN A 105 13.70 -5.46 19.93
CA GLN A 105 14.79 -5.04 19.06
C GLN A 105 15.51 -6.24 18.44
N ARG A 106 15.88 -7.26 19.23
CA ARG A 106 16.54 -8.47 18.70
C ARG A 106 15.66 -9.22 17.69
N ARG A 107 14.36 -9.32 17.97
CA ARG A 107 13.38 -9.94 17.05
C ARG A 107 13.27 -9.15 15.75
N PHE A 108 13.24 -7.82 15.84
CA PHE A 108 13.17 -6.93 14.70
C PHE A 108 14.44 -7.01 13.84
N ASP A 109 15.62 -6.99 14.47
CA ASP A 109 16.89 -7.14 13.78
C ASP A 109 16.99 -8.51 13.09
N ALA A 110 16.53 -9.58 13.76
CA ALA A 110 16.45 -10.91 13.16
C ALA A 110 15.50 -10.96 11.96
N LEU A 111 14.33 -10.32 12.06
CA LEU A 111 13.39 -10.18 10.95
C LEU A 111 14.04 -9.47 9.76
N LEU A 112 14.67 -8.31 9.97
CA LEU A 112 15.33 -7.56 8.90
C LEU A 112 16.52 -8.32 8.30
N ARG A 113 17.29 -9.04 9.12
CA ARG A 113 18.35 -9.94 8.63
C ARG A 113 17.78 -11.04 7.74
N GLY A 114 16.68 -11.67 8.16
CA GLY A 114 15.97 -12.68 7.39
C GLY A 114 15.46 -12.15 6.04
N VAL A 115 14.78 -11.00 6.06
CA VAL A 115 14.31 -10.32 4.84
C VAL A 115 15.49 -9.99 3.92
N GLY A 116 16.57 -9.44 4.47
CA GLY A 116 17.79 -9.12 3.71
C GLY A 116 18.46 -10.35 3.10
N ALA A 117 18.48 -11.48 3.81
CA ALA A 117 18.97 -12.75 3.29
C ALA A 117 18.09 -13.25 2.13
N VAL A 118 16.76 -13.22 2.28
CA VAL A 118 15.82 -13.59 1.22
C VAL A 118 16.03 -12.72 -0.02
N VAL A 119 16.11 -11.39 0.14
CA VAL A 119 16.34 -10.47 -0.99
C VAL A 119 17.67 -10.74 -1.69
N ARG A 120 18.74 -11.03 -0.92
CA ARG A 120 20.07 -11.36 -1.46
C ARG A 120 20.07 -12.68 -2.21
N LEU A 121 19.44 -13.72 -1.65
CA LEU A 121 19.36 -15.07 -2.22
C LEU A 121 18.37 -15.15 -3.38
N SER A 122 17.41 -14.23 -3.48
CA SER A 122 16.43 -14.21 -4.55
C SER A 122 17.13 -14.08 -5.91
N PRO A 123 16.95 -15.01 -6.85
CA PRO A 123 17.47 -14.89 -8.21
C PRO A 123 16.91 -13.64 -8.91
N GLY A 124 17.67 -13.07 -9.85
CA GLY A 124 17.26 -11.89 -10.64
C GLY A 124 15.86 -11.99 -11.25
N PRO A 125 15.44 -13.14 -11.83
CA PRO A 125 14.08 -13.33 -12.33
C PRO A 125 13.01 -13.17 -11.25
N LEU A 126 13.19 -13.73 -10.06
CA LEU A 126 12.22 -13.63 -8.96
C LEU A 126 12.08 -12.19 -8.44
N ARG A 127 13.18 -11.42 -8.38
CA ARG A 127 13.13 -10.00 -7.98
C ARG A 127 12.37 -9.14 -9.00
N ARG A 128 12.55 -9.43 -10.29
CA ARG A 128 11.92 -8.66 -11.38
C ARG A 128 10.50 -9.14 -11.68
N PHE A 129 10.17 -10.40 -11.37
CA PHE A 129 8.91 -11.03 -11.74
C PHE A 129 7.67 -10.21 -11.35
N PRO A 130 7.51 -9.72 -10.10
CA PRO A 130 6.34 -8.93 -9.72
C PRO A 130 6.21 -7.64 -10.54
N CYS A 131 7.31 -6.93 -10.76
CA CYS A 131 7.32 -5.70 -11.56
C CYS A 131 7.07 -6.00 -13.04
N ASN A 132 7.71 -7.03 -13.59
CA ASN A 132 7.53 -7.47 -14.98
C ASN A 132 6.08 -7.89 -15.25
N LEU A 133 5.43 -8.58 -14.30
CA LEU A 133 4.03 -8.97 -14.40
C LEU A 133 3.11 -7.73 -14.43
N CYS A 134 3.37 -6.75 -13.56
CA CYS A 134 2.62 -5.50 -13.54
C CYS A 134 2.82 -4.67 -14.83
N LEU A 135 4.07 -4.58 -15.32
CA LEU A 135 4.38 -3.91 -16.58
C LEU A 135 3.77 -4.63 -17.78
N TRP A 136 3.74 -5.96 -17.79
CA TRP A 136 3.06 -6.75 -18.81
C TRP A 136 1.55 -6.46 -18.84
N ASP A 137 0.86 -6.44 -17.68
CA ASP A 137 -0.56 -6.08 -17.61
C ASP A 137 -0.80 -4.65 -18.11
N LEU A 138 0.06 -3.69 -17.72
CA LEU A 138 -0.02 -2.31 -18.18
C LEU A 138 0.14 -2.22 -19.71
N ARG A 139 1.18 -2.83 -20.27
CA ARG A 139 1.45 -2.84 -21.71
C ARG A 139 0.29 -3.45 -22.49
N ARG A 140 -0.26 -4.57 -22.02
CA ARG A 140 -1.45 -5.21 -22.59
C ARG A 140 -2.65 -4.25 -22.60
N ARG A 141 -2.88 -3.51 -21.52
CA ARG A 141 -3.96 -2.50 -21.44
C ARG A 141 -3.75 -1.35 -22.41
N LEU A 142 -2.55 -0.79 -22.46
CA LEU A 142 -2.23 0.32 -23.37
C LEU A 142 -2.38 -0.10 -24.84
N ARG A 143 -1.93 -1.32 -25.20
CA ARG A 143 -2.12 -1.86 -26.57
C ARG A 143 -3.59 -2.05 -26.95
N THR A 144 -4.46 -2.33 -25.99
CA THR A 144 -5.91 -2.52 -26.20
C THR A 144 -6.71 -1.22 -26.02
N GLY A 145 -6.04 -0.05 -25.94
CA GLY A 145 -6.69 1.25 -25.74
C GLY A 145 -7.30 1.45 -24.36
N ARG A 146 -7.08 0.51 -23.42
CA ARG A 146 -7.59 0.59 -22.05
C ARG A 146 -6.73 1.52 -21.20
N ARG A 147 -7.38 2.25 -20.30
CA ARG A 147 -6.72 3.14 -19.35
C ARG A 147 -5.93 2.34 -18.28
N PRO A 148 -4.91 2.95 -17.65
CA PRO A 148 -4.14 2.29 -16.60
C PRO A 148 -4.98 1.91 -15.35
N PHE A 149 -6.05 2.69 -15.08
CA PHE A 149 -6.94 2.58 -13.93
C PHE A 149 -8.31 2.03 -14.31
#